data_AF-A0A848K2N1-F1
#
_entry.id   AF-A0A848K2N1-F1
#
_cell.length_a   1.000
_cell.length_b   1.000
_cell.length_c   1.000
_cell.angle_alpha   90.00
_cell.angle_beta   90.00
_cell.angle_gamma   90.00
#
_symmetry.space_group_name_H-M   'P 1'
#
loop_
_entity.id
_entity.type
_entity.pdbx_description
1 polymer ?
#
loop_
_entity_poly.entity_id
_entity_poly.type
_entity_poly.pdbx_seq_one_letter_code
_entity_poly.pdbx_strand_id
1 'polypeptide(L)'
;MAAIEPNVAGLAIFAGLWTAACLGFLVLSGMFPASTRPAGARQAGGRALVLVNSLLWLALAAAALAYGYANLRLTSLIVVGGLVLLFAPAPFDLLPTPFRDGRRGLAALVALQASALAVWAVLPGGGAGLI
;
A
#
# COMPACT_ATOMS: atom_id res chain seq x y z
N MET A 1 -15.61 -13.35 17.17
CA MET A 1 -15.72 -12.00 17.76
C MET A 1 -15.53 -12.10 19.26
N ALA A 2 -14.31 -11.91 19.75
CA ALA A 2 -14.00 -11.75 21.18
C ALA A 2 -12.58 -11.16 21.31
N ALA A 3 -12.43 -9.87 21.03
CA ALA A 3 -11.25 -9.12 21.45
C ALA A 3 -11.78 -8.04 22.39
N ILE A 4 -11.72 -8.28 23.69
CA ILE A 4 -12.19 -7.35 24.73
C ILE A 4 -11.25 -6.12 24.82
N GLU A 5 -9.98 -6.26 24.41
CA GLU A 5 -8.95 -5.21 24.44
C GLU A 5 -8.51 -4.75 23.04
N PRO A 6 -8.03 -3.50 22.85
CA PRO A 6 -7.51 -3.07 21.57
C PRO A 6 -6.20 -3.80 21.25
N ASN A 7 -6.20 -4.56 20.16
CA ASN A 7 -4.97 -5.14 19.59
C ASN A 7 -4.14 -4.00 18.96
N VAL A 8 -3.40 -3.25 19.79
CA VAL A 8 -2.62 -2.08 19.37
C VAL A 8 -1.52 -2.48 18.37
N ALA A 9 -0.87 -3.63 18.59
CA ALA A 9 0.13 -4.15 17.67
C ALA A 9 -0.47 -4.46 16.29
N GLY A 10 -1.60 -5.17 16.26
CA GLY A 10 -2.34 -5.43 15.04
C GLY A 10 -2.78 -4.14 14.33
N LEU A 11 -3.21 -3.14 15.10
CA LEU A 11 -3.64 -1.86 14.56
C LEU A 11 -2.47 -1.10 13.91
N ALA A 12 -1.30 -1.10 14.55
CA ALA A 12 -0.09 -0.47 14.02
C ALA A 12 0.39 -1.16 12.73
N ILE A 13 0.36 -2.50 12.71
CA ILE A 13 0.69 -3.29 11.51
C ILE A 13 -0.27 -2.96 10.37
N PHE A 14 -1.58 -3.00 10.63
CA PHE A 14 -2.60 -2.65 9.64
C PHE A 14 -2.38 -1.22 9.11
N ALA A 15 -2.17 -0.25 10.00
CA ALA A 15 -1.92 1.14 9.62
C ALA A 15 -0.68 1.27 8.73
N GLY A 16 0.41 0.55 9.02
CA GLY A 16 1.61 0.53 8.20
C GLY A 16 1.38 -0.05 6.80
N LEU A 17 0.77 -1.24 6.71
CA LEU A 17 0.43 -1.88 5.44
C LEU A 17 -0.53 -1.01 4.61
N TRP A 18 -1.55 -0.46 5.25
CA TRP A 18 -2.56 0.37 4.61
C TRP A 18 -1.99 1.73 4.16
N THR A 19 -1.03 2.30 4.91
CA THR A 19 -0.31 3.50 4.49
C THR A 19 0.49 3.23 3.21
N ALA A 20 1.22 2.12 3.14
CA ALA A 20 1.95 1.73 1.94
C ALA A 20 1.00 1.52 0.74
N ALA A 21 -0.18 0.92 0.97
CA ALA A 21 -1.21 0.77 -0.05
C ALA A 21 -1.75 2.14 -0.52
N CYS A 22 -2.07 3.06 0.39
CA CYS A 22 -2.59 4.39 0.06
C CYS A 22 -1.56 5.24 -0.70
N LEU A 23 -0.29 5.22 -0.28
CA LEU A 23 0.80 5.87 -1.00
C LEU A 23 0.97 5.29 -2.41
N GLY A 24 0.92 3.96 -2.52
CA GLY A 24 0.96 3.29 -3.82
C GLY A 24 -0.19 3.69 -4.72
N PHE A 25 -1.40 3.83 -4.18
CA PHE A 25 -2.56 4.34 -4.93
C PHE A 25 -2.33 5.75 -5.44
N LEU A 26 -1.85 6.67 -4.59
CA LEU A 26 -1.58 8.06 -4.98
C LEU A 26 -0.52 8.15 -6.07
N VAL A 27 0.61 7.46 -5.92
CA VAL A 27 1.66 7.40 -6.96
C VAL A 27 1.09 6.82 -8.27
N LEU A 28 0.37 5.71 -8.20
CA LEU A 28 -0.18 5.04 -9.39
C LEU A 28 -1.24 5.87 -10.09
N SER A 29 -2.09 6.59 -9.36
CA SER A 29 -3.13 7.44 -9.94
C SER A 29 -2.53 8.52 -10.86
N GLY A 30 -1.35 9.05 -10.52
CA GLY A 30 -0.60 9.98 -11.38
C GLY A 30 0.03 9.33 -12.63
N MET A 31 0.05 8.01 -12.74
CA MET A 31 0.62 7.27 -13.87
C MET A 31 -0.40 6.94 -14.98
N PHE A 32 -1.67 7.23 -14.74
CA PHE A 32 -2.79 7.00 -15.65
C PHE A 32 -3.56 8.31 -15.94
N PRO A 33 -4.15 8.48 -17.14
CA PRO A 33 -4.03 7.61 -18.32
C PRO A 33 -2.62 7.66 -18.96
N ALA A 34 -2.31 6.67 -19.81
CA ALA A 34 -0.97 6.56 -20.43
C ALA A 34 -0.59 7.79 -21.27
N SER A 35 -1.57 8.51 -21.81
CA SER A 35 -1.38 9.73 -22.60
C SER A 35 -0.80 10.89 -21.79
N THR A 36 -1.08 11.01 -20.49
CA THR A 36 -0.64 12.12 -19.63
C THR A 36 0.49 11.74 -18.67
N ARG A 37 0.97 10.49 -18.73
CA ARG A 37 2.02 9.98 -17.84
C ARG A 37 3.26 10.88 -17.78
N PRO A 38 3.87 11.09 -16.60
CA PRO A 38 5.10 11.90 -16.50
C PRO A 38 6.24 11.39 -17.39
N ALA A 39 7.04 12.31 -17.93
CA ALA A 39 8.14 11.99 -18.85
C ALA A 39 9.13 10.98 -18.25
N GLY A 40 9.42 11.08 -16.94
CA GLY A 40 10.29 10.16 -16.22
C GLY A 40 9.79 8.71 -16.15
N ALA A 41 8.48 8.48 -16.33
CA ALA A 41 7.83 7.17 -16.36
C ALA A 41 7.42 6.72 -17.78
N ARG A 42 7.62 7.56 -18.81
CA ARG A 42 7.41 7.20 -20.23
C ARG A 42 8.62 6.50 -20.87
N GLN A 43 9.78 6.51 -20.23
CA GLN A 43 10.99 5.87 -20.75
C GLN A 43 10.86 4.34 -20.87
N ALA A 44 11.80 3.70 -21.59
CA ALA A 44 11.84 2.26 -21.78
C ALA A 44 11.73 1.51 -20.43
N GLY A 45 10.80 0.56 -20.35
CA GLY A 45 10.49 -0.21 -19.13
C GLY A 45 9.49 0.45 -18.16
N GLY A 46 9.14 1.73 -18.35
CA GLY A 46 8.19 2.43 -17.47
C GLY A 46 6.78 1.82 -17.47
N ARG A 47 6.30 1.33 -18.62
CA ARG A 47 5.01 0.61 -18.71
C ARG A 47 5.00 -0.67 -17.87
N ALA A 48 6.08 -1.45 -17.93
CA ALA A 48 6.21 -2.68 -17.15
C ALA A 48 6.25 -2.38 -15.65
N LEU A 49 6.99 -1.35 -15.23
CA LEU A 49 7.04 -0.93 -13.83
C LEU A 49 5.67 -0.46 -13.31
N VAL A 50 4.91 0.31 -14.11
CA VAL A 50 3.55 0.69 -13.72
C VAL A 50 2.67 -0.55 -13.55
N LEU A 51 2.72 -1.50 -14.49
CA LEU A 51 1.94 -2.74 -14.41
C LEU A 51 2.29 -3.58 -13.18
N VAL A 52 3.59 -3.78 -12.91
CA VAL A 52 4.06 -4.52 -11.73
C VAL A 52 3.61 -3.84 -10.45
N ASN A 53 3.77 -2.51 -10.33
CA ASN A 53 3.28 -1.78 -9.18
C ASN A 53 1.75 -1.89 -9.02
N SER A 54 0.98 -1.88 -10.11
CA SER A 54 -0.47 -2.05 -10.05
C SER A 54 -0.87 -3.43 -9.53
N LEU A 55 -0.19 -4.50 -9.96
CA LEU A 55 -0.45 -5.85 -9.47
C LEU A 55 -0.05 -6.00 -7.99
N LEU A 56 1.14 -5.51 -7.62
CA LEU A 56 1.60 -5.51 -6.23
C LEU A 56 0.70 -4.66 -5.33
N TRP A 57 0.20 -3.53 -5.82
CA TRP A 57 -0.74 -2.69 -5.10
C TRP A 57 -2.05 -3.43 -4.81
N LEU A 58 -2.63 -4.12 -5.81
CA LEU A 58 -3.84 -4.92 -5.63
C LEU A 58 -3.62 -6.00 -4.56
N ALA A 59 -2.50 -6.72 -4.65
CA ALA A 59 -2.13 -7.74 -3.68
C ALA A 59 -1.97 -7.14 -2.27
N LEU A 60 -1.28 -6.00 -2.14
CA LEU A 60 -1.03 -5.35 -0.85
C LEU A 60 -2.33 -4.81 -0.23
N ALA A 61 -3.21 -4.20 -1.02
CA ALA A 61 -4.50 -3.72 -0.55
C ALA A 61 -5.37 -4.89 -0.05
N ALA A 62 -5.44 -5.99 -0.81
CA ALA A 62 -6.14 -7.19 -0.39
C ALA A 62 -5.55 -7.79 0.89
N ALA A 63 -4.23 -7.91 0.98
CA ALA A 63 -3.51 -8.41 2.15
C ALA A 63 -3.77 -7.56 3.40
N ALA A 64 -3.68 -6.23 3.27
CA ALA A 64 -3.93 -5.30 4.37
C ALA A 64 -5.38 -5.39 4.87
N LEU A 65 -6.36 -5.44 3.97
CA LEU A 65 -7.78 -5.60 4.33
C LEU A 65 -8.07 -6.96 4.96
N ALA A 66 -7.54 -8.05 4.40
CA ALA A 66 -7.68 -9.39 4.95
C ALA A 66 -7.09 -9.47 6.37
N TYR A 67 -5.89 -8.93 6.56
CA TYR A 67 -5.24 -8.85 7.87
C TYR A 67 -6.07 -8.04 8.87
N GLY A 68 -6.54 -6.85 8.47
CA GLY A 68 -7.38 -6.00 9.31
C GLY A 68 -8.67 -6.69 9.71
N TYR A 69 -9.34 -7.37 8.77
CA TYR A 69 -10.59 -8.07 9.02
C TYR A 69 -10.41 -9.26 9.98
N ALA A 70 -9.28 -9.98 9.87
CA ALA A 70 -8.98 -11.12 10.73
C ALA A 70 -8.55 -10.71 12.16
N ASN A 71 -7.84 -9.59 12.31
CA ASN A 71 -7.14 -9.26 13.55
C ASN A 71 -7.72 -8.06 14.32
N LEU A 72 -8.59 -7.25 13.70
CA LEU A 72 -9.12 -6.02 14.28
C LEU A 72 -10.64 -6.06 14.44
N ARG A 73 -11.14 -5.20 15.33
CA ARG A 73 -12.56 -4.85 15.34
C ARG A 73 -12.90 -4.09 14.06
N LEU A 74 -14.07 -4.36 13.49
CA LEU A 74 -14.54 -3.68 12.27
C LEU A 74 -14.54 -2.15 12.42
N THR A 75 -14.91 -1.63 13.60
CA THR A 75 -14.86 -0.20 13.90
C THR A 75 -13.45 0.37 13.83
N SER A 76 -12.45 -0.33 14.39
CA SER A 76 -11.04 0.07 14.31
C SER A 76 -10.51 0.04 12.89
N LEU A 77 -10.88 -0.99 12.11
CA LEU A 77 -10.53 -1.10 10.69
C LEU A 77 -11.07 0.11 9.91
N ILE A 78 -12.36 0.43 10.07
CA ILE A 78 -13.01 1.53 9.36
C ILE A 78 -12.40 2.88 9.77
N VAL A 79 -12.28 3.13 11.08
CA VAL A 79 -11.80 4.43 11.59
C VAL A 79 -10.33 4.64 11.21
N VAL A 80 -9.45 3.69 11.49
CA VAL A 80 -8.02 3.84 11.18
C VAL A 80 -7.75 3.74 9.69
N GLY A 81 -8.45 2.86 8.97
CA GLY A 81 -8.35 2.77 7.52
C GLY A 81 -8.79 4.06 6.83
N GLY A 82 -9.88 4.67 7.29
CA GLY A 82 -10.36 5.96 6.83
C GLY A 82 -9.38 7.10 7.17
N LEU A 83 -8.88 7.16 8.40
CA LEU A 83 -7.88 8.16 8.81
C LEU A 83 -6.62 8.08 7.95
N VAL A 84 -6.02 6.90 7.81
CA VAL A 84 -4.81 6.71 6.99
C VAL A 84 -5.08 7.09 5.54
N LEU A 85 -6.23 6.72 4.97
CA LEU A 85 -6.60 7.08 3.60
C LEU A 85 -6.75 8.60 3.42
N LEU A 86 -7.47 9.26 4.34
CA LEU A 86 -7.72 10.71 4.30
C LEU A 86 -6.43 11.53 4.49
N PHE A 87 -5.51 11.04 5.32
CA PHE A 87 -4.25 11.73 5.60
C PHE A 87 -3.07 11.24 4.75
N ALA A 88 -3.24 10.23 3.89
CA ALA A 88 -2.22 9.78 2.95
C ALA A 88 -1.65 10.85 2.01
N PRO A 89 -2.40 11.90 1.59
CA PRO A 89 -1.84 12.99 0.79
C PRO A 89 -0.72 13.75 1.51
N ALA A 90 -0.76 13.89 2.84
CA ALA A 90 0.22 14.65 3.59
C ALA A 90 1.66 14.11 3.45
N PRO A 91 1.94 12.81 3.70
CA PRO A 91 3.26 12.25 3.40
C PRO A 91 3.55 12.23 1.90
N PHE A 92 2.55 12.04 1.03
CA PHE A 92 2.72 12.02 -0.42
C PHE A 92 3.27 13.35 -0.98
N ASP A 93 2.78 14.49 -0.48
CA ASP A 93 3.23 15.81 -0.91
C ASP A 93 4.65 16.15 -0.43
N LEU A 94 5.15 15.45 0.58
CA LEU A 94 6.54 15.57 1.04
C LEU A 94 7.53 14.74 0.18
N LEU A 95 7.05 13.86 -0.71
CA LEU A 95 7.96 13.08 -1.56
C LEU A 95 8.66 13.98 -2.60
N PRO A 96 9.99 13.84 -2.78
CA PRO A 96 10.69 14.52 -3.86
C PRO A 96 10.12 14.12 -5.23
N THR A 97 10.06 15.07 -6.16
CA THR A 97 9.58 14.87 -7.54
C THR A 97 10.13 13.61 -8.25
N PRO A 98 11.43 13.25 -8.16
CA PRO A 98 11.94 12.03 -8.81
C PRO A 98 11.39 10.73 -8.22
N PHE A 99 10.92 10.74 -6.96
CA PHE A 99 10.23 9.61 -6.33
C PHE A 99 8.73 9.59 -6.59
N ARG A 100 8.12 10.75 -6.87
CA ARG A 100 6.70 10.85 -7.21
C ARG A 100 6.43 10.52 -8.69
N ASP A 101 7.24 11.08 -9.59
CA ASP A 101 6.95 11.08 -11.04
C ASP A 101 7.99 10.33 -11.90
N GLY A 102 8.98 9.73 -11.26
CA GLY A 102 10.12 9.12 -11.95
C GLY A 102 10.13 7.59 -11.91
N ARG A 103 10.91 7.00 -12.82
CA ARG A 103 11.25 5.56 -12.80
C ARG A 103 11.87 5.12 -11.47
N ARG A 104 12.68 5.97 -10.84
CA ARG A 104 13.27 5.72 -9.50
C ARG A 104 12.18 5.58 -8.44
N GLY A 105 11.18 6.46 -8.48
CA GLY A 105 9.97 6.36 -7.66
C GLY A 105 9.24 5.04 -7.82
N LEU A 106 8.95 4.64 -9.07
CA LEU A 106 8.28 3.38 -9.36
C LEU A 106 9.09 2.16 -8.89
N ALA A 107 10.43 2.19 -9.01
CA ALA A 107 11.27 1.10 -8.51
C ALA A 107 11.30 1.04 -6.98
N ALA A 108 11.38 2.20 -6.32
CA ALA A 108 11.28 2.30 -4.86
C ALA A 108 9.91 1.83 -4.35
N LEU A 109 8.83 2.13 -5.08
CA LEU A 109 7.49 1.68 -4.75
C LEU A 109 7.36 0.16 -4.86
N VAL A 110 7.97 -0.49 -5.87
CA VAL A 110 8.04 -1.96 -5.94
C VAL A 110 8.71 -2.52 -4.69
N ALA A 111 9.85 -1.96 -4.28
CA ALA A 111 10.56 -2.42 -3.08
C ALA A 111 9.72 -2.23 -1.80
N LEU A 112 9.00 -1.10 -1.69
CA LEU A 112 8.10 -0.84 -0.57
C LEU A 112 6.93 -1.84 -0.54
N GLN A 113 6.26 -2.06 -1.68
CA GLN A 113 5.12 -2.96 -1.77
C GLN A 113 5.54 -4.42 -1.55
N ALA A 114 6.66 -4.85 -2.13
CA ALA A 114 7.20 -6.19 -1.94
C ALA A 114 7.62 -6.44 -0.49
N SER A 115 8.28 -5.48 0.16
CA SER A 115 8.65 -5.60 1.57
C SER A 115 7.43 -5.60 2.49
N ALA A 116 6.42 -4.77 2.23
CA ALA A 116 5.16 -4.79 2.97
C ALA A 116 4.41 -6.13 2.82
N LEU A 117 4.37 -6.69 1.62
CA LEU A 117 3.81 -8.03 1.37
C LEU A 117 4.62 -9.14 2.05
N ALA A 118 5.95 -9.04 2.05
CA ALA A 118 6.80 -9.99 2.77
C ALA A 118 6.57 -9.95 4.28
N VAL A 119 6.39 -8.74 4.85
CA VAL A 119 5.99 -8.57 6.26
C VAL A 119 4.63 -9.24 6.50
N TRP A 120 3.63 -8.97 5.67
CA TRP A 120 2.32 -9.63 5.80
C TRP A 120 2.41 -11.16 5.73
N ALA A 121 3.23 -11.71 4.83
CA ALA A 121 3.37 -13.15 4.64
C ALA A 121 3.93 -13.88 5.88
N VAL A 122 4.74 -13.21 6.71
CA VAL A 122 5.32 -13.81 7.92
C VAL A 122 4.49 -13.58 9.19
N LEU A 123 3.43 -12.77 9.12
CA LEU A 123 2.58 -12.49 10.27
C LEU A 123 1.62 -13.66 10.58
N PRO A 124 1.38 -13.97 11.86
CA PRO A 124 0.32 -14.90 12.27
C PRO A 124 -1.04 -14.41 11.75
N GLY A 125 -1.75 -15.24 10.97
CA GLY A 125 -3.02 -14.86 10.35
C GLY A 125 -2.90 -14.00 9.07
N GLY A 126 -1.68 -13.74 8.57
CA GLY A 126 -1.42 -13.08 7.29
C GLY A 126 -1.48 -14.06 6.11
N GLY A 127 -0.46 -14.90 5.93
CA GLY A 127 -0.39 -15.87 4.83
C GLY A 127 -0.63 -17.35 5.19
N ALA A 128 -0.41 -17.73 6.45
CA ALA A 128 -0.42 -19.14 6.87
C ALA A 128 -1.82 -19.79 6.99
N GLY A 129 -2.90 -19.01 6.83
CA GLY A 129 -4.29 -19.50 6.87
C GLY A 129 -4.91 -19.73 5.49
N LEU A 130 -4.14 -19.56 4.40
CA LEU A 130 -4.57 -19.71 3.01
C LEU A 130 -3.93 -20.92 2.30
N ILE A 131 -3.26 -21.81 3.05
CA ILE A 131 -2.70 -23.08 2.57
C ILE A 131 -3.31 -24.23 3.38
#